data_AF-A0A9P8S6N3-F1
#
_entry.id   AF-A0A9P8S6N3-F1
#
_cell.length_a   1.000
_cell.length_b   1.000
_cell.length_c   1.000
_cell.angle_alpha   90.00
_cell.angle_beta   90.00
_cell.angle_gamma   90.00
#
_symmetry.space_group_name_H-M   'P 1'
#
loop_
_entity.id
_entity.type
_entity.pdbx_description
1 polymer ?
#
loop_
_entity_poly.entity_id
_entity_poly.type
_entity_poly.pdbx_seq_one_letter_code
_entity_poly.pdbx_strand_id
1 'polypeptide(L)'
;MASCLPTVPRVTFTVIEPISLVAGFLGAVSDPAWFVAQQVPQKLVPAAAVAENSIVLAWQLGNLYLLMALVGLFVLNSTSEVKVVRGYLWALWLGDIGHVAFSCYGLGKERMMNPSGWNVMAWGNIVFTAWLFSMRSAYFLGIFGRDKPAVSTHKKST
;
A
#
# COMPACT_ATOMS: atom_id res chain seq x y z
N MET A 1 16.47 -13.38 -0.76
CA MET A 1 16.24 -11.92 -0.83
C MET A 1 15.22 -11.65 -1.93
N ALA A 2 14.71 -10.41 -2.03
CA ALA A 2 13.75 -9.97 -3.07
C ALA A 2 14.17 -10.29 -4.52
N SER A 3 15.41 -10.73 -4.73
CA SER A 3 15.92 -11.42 -5.92
C SER A 3 15.07 -12.60 -6.41
N CYS A 4 14.23 -13.19 -5.56
CA CYS A 4 13.31 -14.27 -5.95
C CYS A 4 12.12 -13.78 -6.78
N LEU A 5 11.73 -12.50 -6.64
CA LEU A 5 10.64 -11.91 -7.40
C LEU A 5 11.09 -11.51 -8.82
N PRO A 6 10.22 -11.61 -9.83
CA PRO A 6 10.45 -11.00 -11.14
C PRO A 6 10.65 -9.48 -11.02
N THR A 7 11.35 -8.88 -11.98
CA THR A 7 11.82 -7.48 -11.89
C THR A 7 10.71 -6.48 -11.61
N VAL A 8 9.55 -6.61 -12.27
CA VAL A 8 8.43 -5.67 -12.13
C VAL A 8 7.78 -5.77 -10.73
N PRO A 9 7.34 -6.95 -10.24
CA PRO A 9 6.93 -7.15 -8.85
C PRO A 9 7.96 -6.69 -7.83
N ARG A 10 9.24 -6.96 -8.08
CA ARG A 10 10.33 -6.55 -7.18
C ARG A 10 10.37 -5.04 -7.01
N VAL A 11 10.49 -4.28 -8.10
CA VAL A 11 10.53 -2.81 -8.03
C VAL A 11 9.26 -2.25 -7.39
N THR A 12 8.10 -2.83 -7.72
CA THR A 12 6.81 -2.39 -7.18
C THR A 12 6.77 -2.54 -5.66
N PHE A 13 7.04 -3.74 -5.15
CA PHE A 13 6.85 -4.05 -3.73
C PHE A 13 8.03 -3.64 -2.84
N THR A 14 9.24 -3.48 -3.40
CA THR A 14 10.42 -3.07 -2.60
C THR A 14 10.78 -1.59 -2.71
N VAL A 15 10.19 -0.85 -3.66
CA VAL A 15 10.51 0.58 -3.86
C VAL A 15 9.23 1.41 -3.87
N ILE A 16 8.33 1.17 -4.83
CA ILE A 16 7.15 2.02 -5.04
C ILE A 16 6.22 1.97 -3.82
N GLU A 17 5.90 0.77 -3.36
CA GLU A 17 5.03 0.55 -2.20
C GLU A 17 5.60 1.16 -0.90
N PRO A 18 6.84 0.87 -0.48
CA PRO A 18 7.41 1.49 0.72
C PRO A 18 7.45 3.02 0.66
N ILE A 19 7.78 3.61 -0.49
CA ILE A 19 7.78 5.07 -0.67
C ILE A 19 6.36 5.62 -0.49
N SER A 20 5.36 4.98 -1.08
CA SER A 20 3.96 5.42 -0.95
C SER A 20 3.45 5.35 0.50
N LEU A 21 3.85 4.32 1.24
CA LEU A 21 3.50 4.16 2.66
C LEU A 21 4.19 5.21 3.54
N VAL A 22 5.45 5.51 3.27
CA VAL A 22 6.18 6.59 3.96
C VAL A 22 5.55 7.95 3.64
N ALA A 23 5.14 8.20 2.39
CA ALA A 23 4.43 9.43 2.03
C ALA A 23 3.09 9.56 2.78
N GLY A 24 2.34 8.45 2.90
CA GLY A 24 1.11 8.40 3.71
C GLY A 24 1.37 8.69 5.19
N PHE A 25 2.43 8.11 5.77
CA PHE A 25 2.86 8.39 7.15
C PHE A 25 3.16 9.87 7.35
N LEU A 26 3.98 10.47 6.47
CA LEU A 26 4.34 11.88 6.55
C LEU A 26 3.10 12.77 6.44
N GLY A 27 2.19 12.49 5.50
CA GLY A 27 0.93 13.22 5.37
C GLY A 27 0.08 13.18 6.65
N ALA A 28 -0.06 12.01 7.26
CA ALA A 28 -0.85 11.82 8.47
C ALA A 28 -0.23 12.45 9.73
N VAL A 29 1.11 12.51 9.82
CA VAL A 29 1.80 13.05 11.00
C VAL A 29 2.05 14.55 10.90
N SER A 30 2.37 15.07 9.71
CA SER A 30 2.67 16.49 9.52
C SER A 30 1.45 17.39 9.65
N ASP A 31 0.30 16.98 9.10
CA ASP A 31 -0.97 17.70 9.26
C ASP A 31 -2.13 16.71 9.37
N PRO A 32 -2.39 16.16 10.58
CA PRO A 32 -3.44 15.18 10.79
C PRO A 32 -4.84 15.75 10.53
N ALA A 33 -5.06 17.04 10.78
CA ALA A 33 -6.36 17.68 10.56
C ALA A 33 -6.68 17.76 9.07
N TRP A 34 -5.71 18.23 8.27
CA TRP A 34 -5.83 18.19 6.81
C TRP A 34 -5.97 16.76 6.31
N PHE A 35 -5.16 15.83 6.80
CA PHE A 35 -5.18 14.43 6.38
C PHE A 35 -6.56 13.79 6.59
N VAL A 36 -7.20 14.04 7.74
CA VAL A 36 -8.57 13.59 8.02
C VAL A 36 -9.56 14.25 7.07
N ALA A 37 -9.48 15.57 6.89
CA ALA A 37 -10.38 16.30 6.01
C ALA A 37 -10.28 15.85 4.54
N GLN A 38 -9.11 15.38 4.10
CA GLN A 38 -8.90 14.89 2.75
C GLN A 38 -9.40 13.46 2.51
N GLN A 39 -9.71 12.67 3.54
CA GLN A 39 -10.18 11.28 3.36
C GLN A 39 -11.50 11.20 2.57
N VAL A 40 -12.32 12.26 2.61
CA VAL A 40 -13.52 12.40 1.79
C VAL A 40 -13.48 13.78 1.13
N PRO A 41 -13.50 13.90 -0.22
CA PRO A 41 -13.58 15.17 -0.92
C PRO A 41 -14.78 16.00 -0.42
N GLN A 42 -14.45 17.10 0.24
CA GLN A 42 -15.42 18.08 0.71
C GLN A 42 -15.70 19.08 -0.42
N LYS A 43 -16.96 19.54 -0.54
CA LYS A 43 -17.23 20.82 -1.23
C LYS A 43 -16.63 21.94 -0.36
N LEU A 44 -16.35 23.11 -0.95
CA LEU A 44 -15.70 24.33 -0.39
C LEU A 44 -16.32 24.94 0.89
N VAL A 45 -16.90 24.13 1.77
CA VAL A 45 -17.33 24.49 3.12
C VAL A 45 -16.08 24.48 4.01
N PRO A 46 -15.91 25.43 4.94
CA PRO A 46 -14.82 25.38 5.91
C PRO A 46 -14.82 24.01 6.56
N ALA A 47 -13.68 23.30 6.50
CA ALA A 47 -13.55 22.00 7.15
C ALA A 47 -14.04 22.16 8.60
N ALA A 48 -15.12 21.48 8.95
CA ALA A 48 -15.60 21.45 10.33
C ALA A 48 -14.41 21.07 11.22
N ALA A 49 -14.33 21.68 12.41
CA ALA A 49 -13.25 21.40 13.34
C ALA A 49 -13.11 19.87 13.50
N VAL A 50 -11.95 19.35 13.09
CA VAL A 50 -11.68 17.92 13.15
C VAL A 50 -11.62 17.53 14.61
N ALA A 51 -12.45 16.57 15.00
CA ALA A 51 -12.52 16.14 16.39
C ALA A 51 -11.19 15.49 16.82
N GLU A 52 -10.79 15.71 18.07
CA GLU A 52 -9.50 15.24 18.61
C GLU A 52 -9.32 13.73 18.50
N ASN A 53 -10.41 12.96 18.63
CA ASN A 53 -10.40 11.52 18.40
C ASN A 53 -10.00 11.16 16.97
N SER A 54 -10.43 11.93 15.96
CA SER A 54 -10.03 11.73 14.57
C SER A 54 -8.55 12.04 14.33
N ILE A 55 -8.00 13.02 15.04
CA ILE A 55 -6.56 13.34 14.99
C ILE A 55 -5.72 12.18 15.53
N VAL A 56 -6.10 11.62 16.68
CA VAL A 56 -5.41 10.45 17.25
C VAL A 56 -5.47 9.25 16.30
N LEU A 57 -6.64 9.01 15.69
CA LEU A 57 -6.80 7.95 14.68
C LEU A 57 -5.92 8.17 13.46
N ALA A 58 -5.76 9.43 12.99
CA ALA A 58 -4.88 9.75 11.88
C ALA A 58 -3.41 9.42 12.22
N TRP A 59 -2.93 9.77 13.41
CA TRP A 59 -1.57 9.41 13.83
C TRP A 59 -1.37 7.90 13.95
N GLN A 60 -2.34 7.18 14.51
CA GLN A 60 -2.28 5.71 14.59
C GLN A 60 -2.23 5.07 13.21
N LEU A 61 -3.04 5.57 12.27
CA LEU A 61 -3.05 5.12 10.88
C LEU A 61 -1.73 5.45 10.17
N GLY A 62 -1.20 6.66 10.34
CA GLY A 62 0.11 7.05 9.84
C GLY A 62 1.20 6.11 10.33
N ASN A 63 1.25 5.85 11.64
CA ASN A 63 2.22 4.92 12.23
C ASN A 63 2.07 3.50 11.66
N LEU A 64 0.84 3.05 11.39
CA LEU A 64 0.59 1.76 10.74
C LEU A 64 1.16 1.73 9.32
N TYR A 65 1.08 2.81 8.55
CA TYR A 65 1.71 2.89 7.22
C TYR A 65 3.23 2.75 7.31
N LEU A 66 3.87 3.45 8.25
CA LEU A 66 5.32 3.32 8.47
C LEU A 66 5.69 1.88 8.86
N LEU A 67 4.93 1.29 9.78
CA LEU A 67 5.13 -0.11 10.19
C LEU A 67 5.03 -1.05 8.98
N MET A 68 4.01 -0.90 8.15
CA MET A 68 3.85 -1.72 6.95
C MET A 68 5.00 -1.55 5.95
N ALA A 69 5.52 -0.33 5.79
CA ALA A 69 6.69 -0.06 4.94
C ALA A 69 7.92 -0.82 5.46
N LEU A 70 8.18 -0.75 6.77
CA LEU A 70 9.31 -1.43 7.41
C LEU A 70 9.16 -2.96 7.35
N VAL A 71 7.97 -3.49 7.63
CA VAL A 71 7.71 -4.93 7.53
C VAL A 71 7.93 -5.40 6.10
N GLY A 72 7.45 -4.68 5.09
CA GLY A 72 7.68 -5.02 3.69
C GLY A 72 9.15 -5.01 3.31
N LEU A 73 9.87 -3.95 3.68
CA LEU A 73 11.31 -3.86 3.43
C LEU A 73 12.06 -4.99 4.13
N PHE A 74 11.79 -5.25 5.40
CA PHE A 74 12.49 -6.30 6.15
C PHE A 74 12.16 -7.68 5.63
N VAL A 75 10.88 -8.03 5.43
CA VAL A 75 10.50 -9.35 4.92
C VAL A 75 11.07 -9.59 3.53
N LEU A 76 10.84 -8.67 2.58
CA LEU A 76 11.26 -8.87 1.19
C LEU A 76 12.78 -8.85 1.03
N ASN A 77 13.52 -8.07 1.82
CA ASN A 77 14.98 -8.03 1.71
C ASN A 77 15.70 -9.11 2.54
N SER A 78 15.12 -9.58 3.65
CA SER A 78 15.79 -10.56 4.53
C SER A 78 15.58 -12.02 4.11
N THR A 79 14.41 -12.38 3.57
CA THR A 79 14.11 -13.79 3.28
C THR A 79 14.42 -14.21 1.85
N SER A 80 14.88 -15.44 1.66
CA SER A 80 14.92 -16.15 0.36
C SER A 80 13.79 -17.17 0.20
N GLU A 81 12.99 -17.36 1.24
CA GLU A 81 11.92 -18.36 1.23
C GLU A 81 10.70 -17.83 0.47
N VAL A 82 10.45 -18.40 -0.70
CA VAL A 82 9.31 -18.02 -1.57
C VAL A 82 7.98 -18.18 -0.84
N LYS A 83 7.84 -19.18 0.04
CA LYS A 83 6.62 -19.37 0.85
C LYS A 83 6.34 -18.17 1.76
N VAL A 84 7.37 -17.58 2.36
CA VAL A 84 7.25 -16.39 3.23
C VAL A 84 6.88 -15.16 2.40
N VAL A 85 7.56 -14.95 1.26
CA VAL A 85 7.26 -13.84 0.34
C VAL A 85 5.82 -13.92 -0.16
N ARG A 86 5.37 -15.09 -0.61
CA ARG A 86 3.99 -15.29 -1.08
C ARG A 86 2.97 -15.11 0.04
N GLY A 87 3.26 -15.59 1.26
CA GLY A 87 2.40 -15.37 2.43
C GLY A 87 2.23 -13.89 2.76
N TYR A 88 3.33 -13.13 2.72
CA TYR A 88 3.30 -11.67 2.90
C TYR A 88 2.47 -10.97 1.82
N LEU A 89 2.68 -11.32 0.54
CA LEU A 89 1.91 -10.74 -0.57
C LEU A 89 0.43 -11.09 -0.50
N TRP A 90 0.07 -12.27 0.03
CA TRP A 90 -1.33 -12.65 0.26
C TRP A 90 -1.99 -11.78 1.34
N ALA A 91 -1.27 -11.52 2.44
CA ALA A 91 -1.76 -10.65 3.49
C ALA A 91 -2.01 -9.23 2.97
N LEU A 92 -1.10 -8.69 2.16
CA LEU A 92 -1.27 -7.39 1.50
C LEU A 92 -2.45 -7.38 0.51
N TRP A 93 -2.58 -8.43 -0.30
CA TRP A 93 -3.67 -8.56 -1.26
C TRP A 93 -5.05 -8.53 -0.60
N LEU A 94 -5.20 -9.21 0.55
CA LEU A 94 -6.42 -9.14 1.36
C LEU A 94 -6.62 -7.73 1.96
N GLY A 95 -5.54 -7.09 2.39
CA GLY A 95 -5.56 -5.71 2.87
C GLY A 95 -6.04 -4.72 1.81
N ASP A 96 -5.62 -4.87 0.56
CA ASP A 96 -6.04 -4.00 -0.55
C ASP A 96 -7.56 -4.06 -0.77
N ILE A 97 -8.14 -5.27 -0.71
CA ILE A 97 -9.59 -5.46 -0.89
C ILE A 97 -10.34 -4.67 0.17
N GLY A 98 -9.96 -4.81 1.44
CA GLY A 98 -10.56 -4.07 2.54
C GLY A 98 -10.40 -2.57 2.36
N HIS A 99 -9.18 -2.13 2.02
CA HIS A 99 -8.87 -0.71 1.85
C HIS A 99 -9.69 -0.06 0.72
N VAL A 100 -9.77 -0.69 -0.45
CA VAL A 100 -10.58 -0.19 -1.57
C VAL A 100 -12.07 -0.25 -1.23
N ALA A 101 -12.56 -1.34 -0.63
CA ALA A 101 -13.97 -1.48 -0.27
C ALA A 101 -14.43 -0.39 0.71
N PHE A 102 -13.68 -0.16 1.78
CA PHE A 102 -14.01 0.88 2.76
C PHE A 102 -13.84 2.29 2.19
N SER A 103 -12.84 2.53 1.33
CA SER A 103 -12.65 3.82 0.66
C SER A 103 -13.82 4.14 -0.28
N CYS A 104 -14.24 3.17 -1.09
CA CYS A 104 -15.40 3.32 -1.97
C CYS A 104 -16.70 3.52 -1.19
N TYR A 105 -16.88 2.79 -0.09
CA TYR A 105 -18.04 2.92 0.79
C TYR A 105 -18.09 4.30 1.46
N GLY A 106 -16.97 4.75 2.03
CA GLY A 106 -16.85 6.06 2.69
C GLY A 106 -17.00 7.24 1.73
N LEU A 107 -16.52 7.11 0.49
CA LEU A 107 -16.65 8.15 -0.53
C LEU A 107 -18.13 8.36 -0.95
N GLY A 108 -18.89 7.26 -0.99
CA GLY A 108 -20.29 7.23 -1.40
C GLY A 108 -20.47 7.18 -2.93
N LYS A 109 -21.62 6.65 -3.37
CA LYS A 109 -21.90 6.36 -4.79
C LYS A 109 -21.81 7.59 -5.70
N GLU A 110 -22.34 8.74 -5.26
CA GLU A 110 -22.34 9.96 -6.08
C GLU A 110 -20.94 10.47 -6.41
N ARG A 111 -20.05 10.53 -5.41
CA ARG A 111 -18.66 10.97 -5.60
C ARG A 111 -17.84 9.92 -6.34
N MET A 112 -18.10 8.63 -6.12
CA MET A 112 -17.48 7.54 -6.88
C MET A 112 -17.75 7.65 -8.38
N MET A 113 -18.96 8.06 -8.77
CA MET A 113 -19.34 8.24 -10.17
C MET A 113 -18.79 9.53 -10.81
N ASN A 114 -18.11 10.40 -10.03
CA ASN A 114 -17.48 11.61 -10.54
C ASN A 114 -15.97 11.69 -10.19
N PRO A 115 -15.11 10.93 -10.88
CA PRO A 115 -13.66 10.95 -10.65
C PRO A 115 -12.99 12.31 -10.84
N SER A 116 -13.60 13.21 -11.61
CA SER A 116 -13.06 14.56 -11.84
C SER A 116 -13.04 15.43 -10.58
N GLY A 117 -13.88 15.10 -9.58
CA GLY A 117 -13.93 15.80 -8.30
C GLY A 117 -13.02 15.21 -7.22
N TRP A 118 -12.21 14.20 -7.54
CA TRP A 118 -11.38 13.53 -6.55
C TRP A 118 -10.14 14.34 -6.20
N ASN A 119 -9.87 14.46 -4.90
CA ASN A 119 -8.60 15.00 -4.41
C ASN A 119 -7.50 13.94 -4.48
N VAL A 120 -6.25 14.37 -4.23
CA VAL A 120 -5.08 13.49 -4.24
C VAL A 120 -5.27 12.28 -3.32
N MET A 121 -5.93 12.48 -2.18
CA MET A 121 -6.11 11.41 -1.20
C MET A 121 -7.09 10.34 -1.66
N ALA A 122 -8.20 10.71 -2.30
CA ALA A 122 -9.13 9.77 -2.92
C ALA A 122 -8.48 9.00 -4.07
N TRP A 123 -7.68 9.68 -4.91
CA TRP A 123 -6.88 9.01 -5.96
C TRP A 123 -5.90 7.99 -5.38
N GLY A 124 -5.19 8.34 -4.29
CA GLY A 124 -4.29 7.43 -3.60
C GLY A 124 -5.02 6.23 -2.99
N ASN A 125 -6.05 6.48 -2.18
CA ASN A 125 -6.77 5.42 -1.47
C ASN A 125 -7.46 4.44 -2.42
N ILE A 126 -8.00 4.91 -3.56
CA ILE A 126 -8.76 4.06 -4.47
C ILE A 126 -7.89 3.57 -5.62
N VAL A 127 -7.34 4.47 -6.43
CA VAL A 127 -6.70 4.09 -7.71
C VAL A 127 -5.33 3.49 -7.48
N PHE A 128 -4.51 4.11 -6.65
CA PHE A 128 -3.17 3.58 -6.37
C PHE A 128 -3.26 2.23 -5.63
N THR A 129 -4.16 2.09 -4.65
CA THR A 129 -4.41 0.80 -3.99
C THR A 129 -4.96 -0.26 -4.96
N ALA A 130 -5.90 0.09 -5.84
CA ALA A 130 -6.40 -0.83 -6.86
C ALA A 130 -5.31 -1.26 -7.86
N TRP A 131 -4.36 -0.37 -8.17
CA TRP A 131 -3.20 -0.70 -8.99
C TRP A 131 -2.29 -1.70 -8.26
N LEU A 132 -1.98 -1.48 -6.97
CA LEU A 132 -1.19 -2.42 -6.18
C LEU A 132 -1.87 -3.79 -6.07
N PHE A 133 -3.19 -3.83 -5.84
CA PHE A 133 -3.99 -5.06 -5.89
C PHE A 133 -3.84 -5.78 -7.22
N SER A 134 -3.93 -5.04 -8.33
CA SER A 134 -3.79 -5.60 -9.68
C SER A 134 -2.40 -6.19 -9.92
N MET A 135 -1.34 -5.52 -9.44
CA MET A 135 0.03 -6.02 -9.51
C MET A 135 0.22 -7.31 -8.71
N ARG A 136 -0.41 -7.41 -7.53
CA ARG A 136 -0.39 -8.65 -6.72
C ARG A 136 -1.18 -9.78 -7.36
N SER A 137 -2.36 -9.48 -7.90
CA SER A 137 -3.16 -10.43 -8.68
C SER A 137 -2.38 -10.97 -9.89
N ALA A 138 -1.75 -10.08 -10.67
CA ALA A 138 -0.92 -10.46 -11.81
C ALA A 138 0.30 -11.31 -11.40
N TYR A 139 0.91 -11.02 -10.25
CA TYR A 139 1.96 -11.86 -9.68
C TYR A 139 1.46 -13.26 -9.33
N PHE A 140 0.30 -13.39 -8.66
CA PHE A 140 -0.25 -14.70 -8.30
C PHE A 140 -0.71 -15.52 -9.50
N LEU A 141 -1.18 -14.86 -10.56
CA LEU A 141 -1.52 -15.49 -11.84
C LEU A 141 -0.27 -15.89 -12.66
N GLY A 142 0.93 -15.52 -12.21
CA GLY A 142 2.19 -15.88 -12.88
C GLY A 142 2.49 -15.07 -14.14
N ILE A 143 1.83 -13.93 -14.34
CA ILE A 143 1.98 -13.08 -15.55
C ILE A 143 3.42 -12.59 -15.72
N PHE A 144 4.13 -12.36 -14.61
CA PHE A 144 5.52 -11.86 -14.63
C PHE A 144 6.59 -12.96 -14.72
N GLY A 145 6.18 -14.22 -14.91
CA GLY A 145 7.07 -15.37 -14.94
C GLY A 145 7.28 -16.04 -13.57
N ARG A 146 8.04 -17.14 -13.57
CA ARG A 146 8.31 -17.93 -12.36
C ARG A 146 9.29 -17.22 -11.42
N ASP A 147 9.08 -17.39 -10.12
CA ASP A 147 10.01 -16.95 -9.08
C ASP A 147 11.38 -17.57 -9.36
N LYS A 148 12.44 -16.74 -9.37
CA LYS A 148 13.80 -17.24 -9.62
C LYS A 148 14.30 -17.92 -8.34
N PRO A 149 14.67 -19.22 -8.37
CA PRO A 149 15.32 -19.83 -7.23
C PRO A 149 16.63 -19.09 -6.97
N ALA A 150 16.96 -18.88 -5.69
CA ALA A 150 18.25 -18.35 -5.30
C ALA A 150 19.33 -19.29 -5.88
N VAL A 151 20.24 -18.74 -6.67
CA VAL A 151 21.38 -19.50 -7.21
C VAL A 151 22.15 -20.05 -6.00
N SER A 152 22.05 -21.36 -5.76
CA SER A 152 22.86 -22.03 -4.75
C SER A 152 24.27 -22.09 -5.31
N THR A 153 25.12 -21.15 -4.89
CA THR A 153 26.56 -21.21 -5.14
C THR A 153 27.12 -22.32 -4.25
N HIS A 154 26.90 -23.58 -4.62
CA HIS A 154 27.64 -24.70 -4.05
C HIS A 154 29.06 -24.61 -4.61
N LYS A 155 29.90 -23.85 -3.92
CA LYS A 155 31.34 -23.83 -4.16
C LYS A 155 31.85 -25.24 -3.83
N LYS A 156 32.08 -26.07 -4.86
CA LYS A 156 32.80 -27.34 -4.71
C LYS A 156 34.21 -27.00 -4.24
N SER A 157 34.52 -27.30 -2.98
CA SER A 157 35.90 -27.43 -2.53
C SER A 157 36.38 -28.80 -3.00
N THR A 158 37.17 -28.82 -4.06
CA THR A 158 38.17 -29.88 -4.31
C THR A 158 39.34 -29.70 -3.37
#